data_AF-A0A3M1VJW8-F1
#
_entry.id   AF-A0A3M1VJW8-F1
#
_cell.length_a   1.000
_cell.length_b   1.000
_cell.length_c   1.000
_cell.angle_alpha   90.00
_cell.angle_beta   90.00
_cell.angle_gamma   90.00
#
_symmetry.space_group_name_H-M   'P 1'
#
loop_
_entity.id
_entity.type
_entity.pdbx_description
1 polymer ?
#
loop_
_entity_poly.entity_id
_entity_poly.type
_entity_poly.pdbx_seq_one_letter_code
_entity_poly.pdbx_strand_id
1 'polypeptide(L)'
;MKQLWNLFVILIAGVSLTTSLEAQSVTNLTEGVSGDIDKYRRNPVVTVTTRLNPKNVDLLIDAYVPNEDFTKYPIKFDVYINRMLRWSFIRSKELPGPVAATVGRDIATPPFNFAVVARLLHPNRTYTTVFTGSAFSKKLINSFDCTLTMQGVLESDSETYVVNNLKSTQLGNDTFSVAFENQKSVSGDTTATMTSQIKVASDGTASGSITVAQNGGSGQVLTVTGTATVSDSGELSSFNVATSDGNNTLACL
;
A
#
# COMPACT_ATOMS: atom_id res chain seq x y z
N MET A 1 -19.66 -69.21 -20.62
CA MET A 1 -18.40 -68.44 -20.41
C MET A 1 -18.20 -67.46 -21.56
N LYS A 2 -18.61 -66.20 -21.41
CA LYS A 2 -18.12 -65.06 -22.20
C LYS A 2 -18.21 -63.81 -21.32
N GLN A 3 -17.06 -63.30 -20.90
CA GLN A 3 -16.90 -62.02 -20.22
C GLN A 3 -17.08 -60.90 -21.24
N LEU A 4 -17.88 -59.89 -20.90
CA LEU A 4 -17.83 -58.57 -21.53
C LEU A 4 -17.51 -57.56 -20.43
N TRP A 5 -16.28 -57.07 -20.45
CA TRP A 5 -15.81 -55.94 -19.67
C TRP A 5 -16.34 -54.65 -20.31
N ASN A 6 -17.11 -53.87 -19.56
CA ASN A 6 -17.34 -52.46 -19.87
C ASN A 6 -16.47 -51.64 -18.93
N LEU A 7 -15.32 -51.20 -19.44
CA LEU A 7 -14.43 -50.25 -18.78
C LEU A 7 -14.97 -48.83 -19.08
N PHE A 8 -15.60 -48.20 -18.09
CA PHE A 8 -15.99 -46.79 -18.18
C PHE A 8 -14.75 -45.94 -17.85
N VAL A 9 -14.09 -45.41 -18.89
CA VAL A 9 -13.01 -44.42 -18.74
C VAL A 9 -13.66 -43.05 -18.59
N ILE A 10 -13.71 -42.53 -17.37
CA ILE A 10 -14.07 -41.14 -17.10
C ILE A 10 -12.81 -40.30 -17.37
N LEU A 11 -12.77 -39.65 -18.53
CA LEU A 11 -11.76 -38.65 -18.86
C LEU A 11 -12.10 -37.37 -18.08
N ILE A 12 -11.49 -37.19 -16.91
CA ILE A 12 -11.52 -35.90 -16.20
C ILE A 12 -10.62 -34.95 -17.00
N ALA A 13 -11.22 -34.21 -17.93
CA ALA A 13 -10.60 -33.04 -18.51
C ALA A 13 -10.39 -32.02 -17.37
N GLY A 14 -9.18 -32.01 -16.81
CA GLY A 14 -8.73 -30.99 -15.90
C GLY A 14 -8.72 -29.65 -16.64
N VAL A 15 -9.85 -28.94 -16.55
CA VAL A 15 -9.92 -27.52 -16.89
C VAL A 15 -9.06 -26.81 -15.86
N SER A 16 -7.79 -26.58 -16.19
CA SER A 16 -6.96 -25.63 -15.48
C SER A 16 -7.57 -24.24 -15.68
N LEU A 17 -8.46 -23.85 -14.77
CA LEU A 17 -8.82 -22.46 -14.55
C LEU A 17 -7.54 -21.73 -14.12
N THR A 18 -6.78 -21.25 -15.09
CA THR A 18 -5.75 -20.24 -14.85
C THR A 18 -6.50 -18.97 -14.48
N THR A 19 -6.70 -18.74 -13.18
CA THR A 19 -7.10 -17.43 -12.69
C THR A 19 -6.03 -16.44 -13.16
N SER A 20 -6.42 -15.52 -14.04
CA SER A 20 -5.58 -14.38 -14.35
C SER A 20 -5.41 -13.60 -13.06
N LEU A 21 -4.19 -13.55 -12.53
CA LEU A 21 -3.84 -12.55 -11.52
C LEU A 21 -4.09 -11.18 -12.17
N GLU A 22 -5.20 -10.53 -11.82
CA GLU A 22 -5.38 -9.13 -12.16
C GLU A 22 -4.29 -8.33 -11.45
N ALA A 23 -3.50 -7.63 -12.26
CA ALA A 23 -2.34 -6.93 -11.77
C ALA A 23 -2.80 -5.66 -11.04
N GLN A 24 -2.70 -5.67 -9.71
CA GLN A 24 -3.16 -4.59 -8.82
C GLN A 24 -2.46 -3.26 -9.13
N SER A 25 -3.19 -2.14 -9.04
CA SER A 25 -2.71 -0.81 -9.44
C SER A 25 -2.90 0.23 -8.32
N VAL A 26 -1.84 0.92 -7.87
CA VAL A 26 -1.95 2.08 -6.95
C VAL A 26 -1.53 3.34 -7.67
N THR A 27 -2.48 4.26 -7.87
CA THR A 27 -2.26 5.51 -8.62
C THR A 27 -2.07 6.68 -7.66
N ASN A 28 -0.89 7.31 -7.68
CA ASN A 28 -0.60 8.52 -6.91
C ASN A 28 -0.17 9.65 -7.85
N LEU A 29 -0.59 10.89 -7.54
CA LEU A 29 -0.42 12.08 -8.38
C LEU A 29 0.41 13.16 -7.67
N THR A 30 1.30 13.85 -8.39
CA THR A 30 2.11 14.96 -7.85
C THR A 30 2.42 16.01 -8.93
N GLU A 31 2.46 17.28 -8.54
CA GLU A 31 2.86 18.43 -9.39
C GLU A 31 4.00 19.20 -8.69
N GLY A 32 5.10 19.47 -9.40
CA GLY A 32 6.24 20.23 -8.86
C GLY A 32 7.25 19.42 -8.03
N VAL A 33 8.15 20.12 -7.34
CA VAL A 33 9.12 19.52 -6.40
C VAL A 33 8.65 19.85 -4.99
N SER A 34 8.47 18.85 -4.14
CA SER A 34 8.04 19.06 -2.74
C SER A 34 6.73 19.85 -2.57
N GLY A 35 5.83 19.82 -3.57
CA GLY A 35 4.56 20.56 -3.54
C GLY A 35 4.65 22.03 -3.94
N ASP A 36 5.83 22.52 -4.37
CA ASP A 36 5.96 23.86 -4.96
C ASP A 36 5.38 23.85 -6.38
N ILE A 37 4.11 24.22 -6.46
CA ILE A 37 3.37 24.38 -7.72
C ILE A 37 3.77 25.72 -8.35
N ASP A 38 4.32 25.65 -9.56
CA ASP A 38 4.58 26.84 -10.36
C ASP A 38 3.26 27.57 -10.65
N LYS A 39 3.20 28.88 -10.36
CA LYS A 39 2.01 29.73 -10.56
C LYS A 39 1.43 29.62 -11.98
N TYR A 40 2.28 29.38 -12.97
CA TYR A 40 1.89 29.24 -14.38
C TYR A 40 1.67 27.78 -14.81
N ARG A 41 1.75 26.82 -13.87
CA ARG A 41 1.55 25.38 -14.06
C ARG A 41 2.31 24.80 -15.24
N ARG A 42 3.57 25.23 -15.40
CA ARG A 42 4.48 24.76 -16.46
C ARG A 42 5.21 23.47 -16.07
N ASN A 43 5.15 23.09 -14.79
CA ASN A 43 5.66 21.83 -14.31
C ASN A 43 4.78 20.66 -14.80
N PRO A 44 5.36 19.51 -15.16
CA PRO A 44 4.58 18.30 -15.39
C PRO A 44 3.82 17.87 -14.13
N VAL A 45 2.59 17.41 -14.29
CA VAL A 45 1.87 16.62 -13.29
C VAL A 45 2.20 15.17 -13.56
N VAL A 46 2.81 14.47 -12.60
CA VAL A 46 3.25 13.08 -12.72
C VAL A 46 2.28 12.16 -12.00
N THR A 47 1.95 11.05 -12.63
CA THR A 47 1.19 9.96 -12.03
C THR A 47 2.02 8.68 -12.15
N VAL A 48 2.15 7.94 -11.04
CA VAL A 48 2.80 6.62 -11.05
C VAL A 48 1.81 5.60 -10.56
N THR A 49 1.62 4.55 -11.36
CA THR A 49 0.81 3.39 -11.01
C THR A 49 1.70 2.18 -10.83
N THR A 50 1.73 1.59 -9.64
CA THR A 50 2.48 0.35 -9.39
C THR A 50 1.65 -0.86 -9.77
N ARG A 51 2.18 -1.73 -10.65
CA ARG A 51 1.55 -2.98 -11.07
C ARG A 51 2.36 -4.19 -10.60
N LEU A 52 1.74 -5.08 -9.85
CA LEU A 52 2.40 -6.28 -9.32
C LEU A 52 2.24 -7.46 -10.28
N ASN A 53 3.36 -8.07 -10.65
CA ASN A 53 3.41 -9.35 -11.36
C ASN A 53 4.18 -10.37 -10.50
N PRO A 54 4.02 -11.70 -10.73
CA PRO A 54 4.67 -12.72 -9.90
C PRO A 54 6.21 -12.63 -9.81
N LYS A 55 6.86 -12.03 -10.82
CA LYS A 55 8.31 -11.95 -10.95
C LYS A 55 8.89 -10.53 -10.91
N ASN A 56 8.05 -9.51 -11.01
CA ASN A 56 8.47 -8.13 -11.22
C ASN A 56 7.40 -7.16 -10.72
N VAL A 57 7.83 -5.93 -10.44
CA VAL A 57 6.93 -4.80 -10.21
C VAL A 57 7.08 -3.84 -11.38
N ASP A 58 5.99 -3.55 -12.09
CA ASP A 58 5.99 -2.54 -13.13
C ASP A 58 5.59 -1.18 -12.53
N LEU A 59 6.36 -0.15 -12.80
CA LEU A 59 6.00 1.24 -12.51
C LEU A 59 5.47 1.84 -13.81
N LEU A 60 4.14 2.01 -13.92
CA LEU A 60 3.49 2.67 -15.05
C LEU A 60 3.50 4.18 -14.79
N ILE A 61 4.35 4.89 -15.50
CA ILE A 61 4.63 6.30 -15.27
C ILE A 61 3.96 7.11 -16.38
N ASP A 62 3.13 8.06 -16.01
CA ASP A 62 2.55 9.02 -16.93
C ASP A 62 2.73 10.45 -16.42
N ALA A 63 2.61 11.43 -17.31
CA ALA A 63 2.57 12.83 -16.93
C ALA A 63 1.83 13.70 -17.94
N TYR A 64 1.33 14.85 -17.53
CA TYR A 64 0.83 15.85 -18.46
C TYR A 64 1.29 17.24 -18.02
N VAL A 65 1.26 18.22 -18.92
CA VAL A 65 1.54 19.62 -18.55
C VAL A 65 0.22 20.37 -18.60
N PRO A 66 -0.26 20.94 -17.48
CA PRO A 66 -1.54 21.65 -17.45
C PRO A 66 -1.57 22.88 -18.38
N ASN A 67 -0.43 23.56 -18.55
CA ASN A 67 -0.32 24.71 -19.42
C ASN A 67 -0.20 24.30 -20.90
N GLU A 68 -1.20 24.64 -21.71
CA GLU A 68 -1.32 24.27 -23.12
C GLU A 68 -0.13 24.70 -23.97
N ASP A 69 0.44 25.90 -23.74
CA ASP A 69 1.61 26.42 -24.48
C ASP A 69 2.85 25.52 -24.33
N PHE A 70 2.88 24.75 -23.24
CA PHE A 70 3.99 23.90 -22.85
C PHE A 70 3.76 22.41 -23.18
N THR A 71 2.54 22.00 -23.53
CA THR A 71 2.21 20.62 -23.93
C THR A 71 2.98 20.15 -25.16
N LYS A 72 3.43 21.09 -26.00
CA LYS A 72 4.27 20.81 -27.18
C LYS A 72 5.72 20.44 -26.84
N TYR A 73 6.17 20.53 -25.60
CA TYR A 73 7.53 20.12 -25.26
C TYR A 73 7.55 18.67 -24.76
N PRO A 74 8.56 17.87 -25.14
CA PRO A 74 8.63 16.50 -24.69
C PRO A 74 8.94 16.43 -23.19
N ILE A 75 8.41 15.39 -22.55
CA ILE A 75 8.67 15.10 -21.13
C ILE A 75 9.70 13.97 -21.07
N LYS A 76 10.79 14.20 -20.33
CA LYS A 76 11.79 13.19 -19.99
C LYS A 76 11.50 12.63 -18.61
N PHE A 77 11.54 11.32 -18.46
CA PHE A 77 11.43 10.62 -17.19
C PHE A 77 12.77 9.98 -16.83
N ASP A 78 13.28 10.25 -15.63
CA ASP A 78 14.35 9.46 -15.02
C ASP A 78 13.79 8.69 -13.84
N VAL A 79 14.03 7.38 -13.80
CA VAL A 79 13.50 6.47 -12.78
C VAL A 79 14.63 5.93 -11.93
N TYR A 80 14.53 6.19 -10.63
CA TYR A 80 15.48 5.77 -9.62
C TYR A 80 14.88 4.67 -8.76
N ILE A 81 15.61 3.59 -8.55
CA ILE A 81 15.26 2.52 -7.60
C ILE A 81 16.34 2.49 -6.52
N ASN A 82 15.93 2.61 -5.26
CA ASN A 82 16.84 2.71 -4.11
C ASN A 82 17.96 3.74 -4.34
N ARG A 83 17.58 4.92 -4.86
CA ARG A 83 18.48 6.05 -5.20
C ARG A 83 19.44 5.82 -6.37
N MET A 84 19.36 4.70 -7.08
CA MET A 84 20.15 4.44 -8.29
C MET A 84 19.32 4.68 -9.54
N LEU A 85 19.83 5.47 -10.49
CA LEU A 85 19.21 5.64 -11.80
C LEU A 85 19.19 4.30 -12.53
N ARG A 86 18.00 3.84 -12.92
CA ARG A 86 17.83 2.58 -13.66
C ARG A 86 17.33 2.80 -15.08
N TRP A 87 16.45 3.78 -15.27
CA TRP A 87 15.91 4.09 -16.57
C TRP A 87 15.84 5.59 -16.85
N SER A 88 15.98 5.93 -18.13
CA SER A 88 15.79 7.28 -18.64
C SER A 88 15.05 7.19 -19.97
N PHE A 89 13.88 7.81 -20.04
CA PHE A 89 13.01 7.77 -21.22
C PHE A 89 12.58 9.18 -21.62
N ILE A 90 12.37 9.41 -22.91
CA ILE A 90 11.69 10.61 -23.40
C ILE A 90 10.35 10.16 -23.97
N ARG A 91 9.25 10.73 -23.49
CA ARG A 91 7.93 10.39 -23.98
C ARG A 91 7.75 10.89 -25.41
N SER A 92 7.44 9.97 -26.32
CA SER A 92 7.03 10.32 -27.67
C SER A 92 5.66 11.01 -27.63
N LYS A 93 5.49 12.07 -28.42
CA LYS A 93 4.16 12.67 -28.63
C LYS A 93 3.23 11.79 -29.44
N GLU A 94 3.79 10.92 -30.28
CA GLU A 94 3.05 10.06 -31.21
C GLU A 94 2.49 8.82 -30.52
N LEU A 95 3.07 8.44 -29.38
CA LEU A 95 2.64 7.31 -28.55
C LEU A 95 2.24 7.83 -27.17
N PRO A 96 1.06 8.48 -27.04
CA PRO A 96 0.57 8.95 -25.76
C PRO A 96 0.22 7.76 -24.86
N GLY A 97 0.64 7.83 -23.61
CA GLY A 97 0.29 6.86 -22.57
C GLY A 97 1.41 6.65 -21.55
N PRO A 98 1.15 5.82 -20.52
CA PRO A 98 2.13 5.50 -19.50
C PRO A 98 3.31 4.72 -20.08
N VAL A 99 4.52 5.07 -19.66
CA VAL A 99 5.74 4.28 -19.91
C VAL A 99 5.97 3.32 -18.74
N ALA A 100 6.25 2.06 -19.05
CA ALA A 100 6.51 1.05 -18.03
C ALA A 100 8.00 0.97 -17.68
N ALA A 101 8.33 1.08 -16.39
CA ALA A 101 9.64 0.72 -15.86
C ALA A 101 9.51 -0.58 -15.05
N THR A 102 10.00 -1.69 -15.61
CA THR A 102 9.87 -3.02 -15.01
C THR A 102 11.02 -3.31 -14.06
N VAL A 103 10.72 -3.38 -12.76
CA VAL A 103 11.68 -3.72 -11.70
C VAL A 103 11.65 -5.23 -11.46
N GLY A 104 12.63 -5.93 -12.04
CA GLY A 104 12.88 -7.35 -11.76
C GLY A 104 13.52 -7.56 -10.39
N ARG A 105 13.45 -8.81 -9.88
CA ARG A 105 14.06 -9.20 -8.59
C ARG A 105 15.58 -8.99 -8.55
N ASP A 106 16.24 -9.01 -9.71
CA ASP A 106 17.67 -8.74 -9.89
C ASP A 106 18.02 -7.25 -9.68
N ILE A 107 17.06 -6.35 -9.88
CA ILE A 107 17.22 -4.90 -9.69
C ILE A 107 16.93 -4.52 -8.24
N ALA A 108 15.80 -4.98 -7.71
CA ALA A 108 15.39 -4.80 -6.33
C ALA A 108 14.33 -5.85 -5.93
N THR A 109 14.38 -6.27 -4.68
CA THR A 109 13.32 -7.10 -4.07
C THR A 109 12.40 -6.18 -3.26
N PRO A 110 11.07 -6.23 -3.43
CA PRO A 110 10.16 -5.47 -2.57
C PRO A 110 10.36 -5.81 -1.07
N PRO A 111 10.18 -4.85 -0.15
CA PRO A 111 9.84 -3.47 -0.42
C PRO A 111 11.05 -2.68 -0.94
N PHE A 112 10.83 -1.80 -1.91
CA PHE A 112 11.88 -0.89 -2.39
C PHE A 112 11.33 0.51 -2.59
N ASN A 113 12.21 1.50 -2.45
CA ASN A 113 11.87 2.90 -2.69
C ASN A 113 12.15 3.25 -4.15
N PHE A 114 11.32 4.10 -4.72
CA PHE A 114 11.54 4.64 -6.05
C PHE A 114 11.33 6.15 -6.08
N ALA A 115 11.98 6.79 -7.04
CA ALA A 115 11.72 8.17 -7.40
C ALA A 115 11.61 8.29 -8.92
N VAL A 116 10.63 9.07 -9.37
CA VAL A 116 10.43 9.41 -10.78
C VAL A 116 10.62 10.91 -10.91
N VAL A 117 11.60 11.31 -11.72
CA VAL A 117 11.86 12.70 -12.04
C VAL A 117 11.37 12.98 -13.46
N ALA A 118 10.25 13.68 -13.57
CA ALA A 118 9.73 14.15 -14.84
C ALA A 118 10.25 15.56 -15.14
N ARG A 119 10.80 15.77 -16.33
CA ARG A 119 11.30 17.07 -16.78
C ARG A 119 10.70 17.45 -18.10
N LEU A 120 10.12 18.63 -18.17
CA LEU A 120 9.74 19.24 -19.44
C LEU A 120 11.00 19.79 -20.13
N LEU A 121 11.27 19.33 -21.35
CA LEU A 121 12.42 19.74 -22.15
C LEU A 121 12.08 21.01 -22.96
N HIS A 122 11.97 22.14 -22.26
CA HIS A 122 11.79 23.45 -22.89
C HIS A 122 13.16 24.09 -23.22
N PRO A 123 13.36 24.73 -24.39
CA PRO A 123 14.66 25.26 -24.81
C PRO A 123 15.34 26.21 -23.82
N ASN A 124 14.55 27.08 -23.18
CA ASN A 124 15.07 28.15 -22.33
C ASN A 124 15.10 27.82 -20.84
N ARG A 125 14.46 26.72 -20.40
CA ARG A 125 14.31 26.40 -18.98
C ARG A 125 13.91 24.95 -18.78
N THR A 126 14.36 24.34 -17.69
CA THR A 126 13.90 23.01 -17.28
C THR A 126 12.82 23.15 -16.21
N TYR A 127 11.66 22.54 -16.43
CA TYR A 127 10.57 22.44 -15.44
C TYR A 127 10.53 21.00 -14.94
N THR A 128 10.61 20.81 -13.63
CA THR A 128 10.84 19.49 -13.03
C THR A 128 9.75 19.16 -12.03
N THR A 129 9.36 17.90 -12.00
CA THR A 129 8.49 17.33 -10.97
C THR A 129 9.10 16.03 -10.48
N VAL A 130 9.11 15.86 -9.18
CA VAL A 130 9.69 14.68 -8.53
C VAL A 130 8.56 13.96 -7.79
N PHE A 131 8.33 12.72 -8.16
CA PHE A 131 7.46 11.81 -7.45
C PHE A 131 8.31 10.80 -6.68
N THR A 132 8.05 10.60 -5.38
CA THR A 132 8.71 9.55 -4.58
C THR A 132 7.67 8.60 -4.02
N GLY A 133 7.99 7.30 -4.01
CA GLY A 133 7.10 6.28 -3.48
C GLY A 133 7.85 5.03 -3.08
N SER A 134 7.09 4.05 -2.60
CA SER A 134 7.58 2.72 -2.26
C SER A 134 6.70 1.67 -2.94
N ALA A 135 7.33 0.60 -3.42
CA ALA A 135 6.63 -0.54 -3.97
C ALA A 135 6.79 -1.73 -3.03
N PHE A 136 5.68 -2.44 -2.80
CA PHE A 136 5.58 -3.60 -1.92
C PHE A 136 5.15 -4.82 -2.73
N SER A 137 5.48 -6.04 -2.28
CA SER A 137 5.04 -7.25 -2.96
C SER A 137 3.55 -7.57 -2.79
N LYS A 138 2.89 -6.88 -1.86
CA LYS A 138 1.46 -6.97 -1.54
C LYS A 138 0.95 -5.60 -1.19
N LYS A 139 -0.33 -5.34 -1.42
CA LYS A 139 -0.99 -4.10 -1.04
C LYS A 139 -1.74 -4.30 0.26
N LEU A 140 -1.20 -3.79 1.36
CA LEU A 140 -1.86 -3.87 2.68
C LEU A 140 -2.53 -2.55 3.08
N ILE A 141 -2.31 -1.49 2.30
CA ILE A 141 -2.85 -0.16 2.59
C ILE A 141 -4.31 -0.09 2.17
N ASN A 142 -5.19 -0.10 3.17
CA ASN A 142 -6.61 0.25 3.07
C ASN A 142 -7.00 1.16 4.25
N SER A 143 -8.13 1.84 4.08
CA SER A 143 -8.85 2.44 5.21
C SER A 143 -9.75 1.39 5.82
N PHE A 144 -9.76 1.30 7.15
CA PHE A 144 -10.58 0.33 7.88
C PHE A 144 -11.50 1.03 8.88
N ASP A 145 -12.66 0.44 9.12
CA ASP A 145 -13.46 0.75 10.30
C ASP A 145 -13.03 -0.19 11.43
N CYS A 146 -12.42 0.40 12.46
CA CYS A 146 -11.78 -0.35 13.53
C CYS A 146 -12.49 -0.16 14.86
N THR A 147 -12.69 -1.26 15.57
CA THR A 147 -13.15 -1.31 16.96
C THR A 147 -12.05 -1.88 17.83
N LEU A 148 -11.64 -1.13 18.85
CA LEU A 148 -10.74 -1.57 19.89
C LEU A 148 -11.53 -1.74 21.19
N THR A 149 -11.44 -2.89 21.82
CA THR A 149 -11.93 -3.14 23.17
C THR A 149 -10.75 -3.35 24.10
N MET A 150 -10.72 -2.61 25.21
CA MET A 150 -9.68 -2.71 26.23
C MET A 150 -10.28 -3.00 27.59
N GLN A 151 -9.65 -3.90 28.34
CA GLN A 151 -10.03 -4.24 29.71
C GLN A 151 -8.77 -4.33 30.59
N GLY A 152 -8.80 -3.63 31.73
CA GLY A 152 -7.72 -3.64 32.72
C GLY A 152 -6.43 -2.91 32.33
N VAL A 153 -6.45 -2.14 31.23
CA VAL A 153 -5.32 -1.32 30.74
C VAL A 153 -5.47 0.14 31.14
N LEU A 154 -6.71 0.61 31.31
CA LEU A 154 -7.04 1.92 31.84
C LEU A 154 -7.73 1.74 33.20
N GLU A 155 -7.85 2.79 34.00
CA GLU A 155 -8.46 2.73 35.35
C GLU A 155 -9.95 2.29 35.36
N SER A 156 -10.56 2.11 34.19
CA SER A 156 -11.94 1.70 33.98
C SER A 156 -12.08 0.19 33.69
N ASP A 157 -13.18 -0.41 34.17
CA ASP A 157 -13.44 -1.86 34.12
C ASP A 157 -13.50 -2.46 32.71
N SER A 158 -13.82 -1.66 31.68
CA SER A 158 -13.78 -2.00 30.25
C SER A 158 -14.14 -0.78 29.40
N GLU A 159 -13.38 -0.51 28.33
CA GLU A 159 -13.68 0.56 27.37
C GLU A 159 -13.63 0.07 25.91
N THR A 160 -14.56 0.59 25.10
CA THR A 160 -14.59 0.35 23.65
C THR A 160 -14.39 1.66 22.91
N TYR A 161 -13.51 1.63 21.91
CA TYR A 161 -13.17 2.74 21.04
C TYR A 161 -13.48 2.35 19.59
N VAL A 162 -14.28 3.16 18.91
CA VAL A 162 -14.62 2.96 17.51
C VAL A 162 -14.03 4.10 16.70
N VAL A 163 -13.30 3.77 15.64
CA VAL A 163 -12.71 4.74 14.70
C VAL A 163 -13.02 4.28 13.29
N ASN A 164 -13.70 5.15 12.55
CA ASN A 164 -14.06 4.88 11.16
C ASN A 164 -13.01 5.45 10.20
N ASN A 165 -12.86 4.81 9.04
CA ASN A 165 -11.99 5.23 7.94
C ASN A 165 -10.52 5.44 8.38
N LEU A 166 -10.04 4.55 9.24
CA LEU A 166 -8.71 4.60 9.80
C LEU A 166 -7.68 4.20 8.76
N LYS A 167 -6.81 5.15 8.42
CA LYS A 167 -5.76 4.94 7.43
C LYS A 167 -4.67 4.04 8.00
N SER A 168 -4.43 2.91 7.36
CA SER A 168 -3.24 2.09 7.62
C SER A 168 -2.03 2.64 6.87
N THR A 169 -0.84 2.42 7.43
CA THR A 169 0.45 2.70 6.78
C THR A 169 1.22 1.41 6.62
N GLN A 170 1.53 1.02 5.39
CA GLN A 170 2.35 -0.17 5.15
C GLN A 170 3.82 0.12 5.44
N LEU A 171 4.40 -0.65 6.35
CA LEU A 171 5.80 -0.53 6.80
C LEU A 171 6.72 -1.55 6.14
N GLY A 172 6.17 -2.65 5.62
CA GLY A 172 6.88 -3.72 4.92
C GLY A 172 5.94 -4.54 4.04
N ASN A 173 6.45 -5.59 3.38
CA ASN A 173 5.63 -6.43 2.49
C ASN A 173 4.42 -7.05 3.19
N ASP A 174 4.61 -7.44 4.44
CA ASP A 174 3.66 -8.18 5.26
C ASP A 174 3.35 -7.42 6.58
N THR A 175 3.76 -6.16 6.70
CA THR A 175 3.64 -5.40 7.94
C THR A 175 3.03 -4.04 7.67
N PHE A 176 2.04 -3.67 8.47
CA PHE A 176 1.45 -2.33 8.47
C PHE A 176 1.27 -1.82 9.90
N SER A 177 1.04 -0.52 9.99
CA SER A 177 0.77 0.19 11.24
C SER A 177 -0.58 0.87 11.12
N VAL A 178 -1.33 0.84 12.21
CA VAL A 178 -2.58 1.57 12.35
C VAL A 178 -2.48 2.36 13.64
N ALA A 179 -2.58 3.69 13.54
CA ALA A 179 -2.45 4.60 14.67
C ALA A 179 -3.83 5.17 15.03
N PHE A 180 -4.19 5.07 16.29
CA PHE A 180 -5.44 5.55 16.86
C PHE A 180 -5.12 6.70 17.82
N GLU A 181 -5.62 7.89 17.53
CA GLU A 181 -5.64 8.95 18.51
C GLU A 181 -7.10 9.16 18.91
N ASN A 182 -7.46 8.75 20.13
CA ASN A 182 -8.80 8.97 20.66
C ASN A 182 -8.70 9.76 21.95
N GLN A 183 -8.99 11.05 21.86
CA GLN A 183 -9.13 11.93 23.02
C GLN A 183 -10.50 11.70 23.64
N LYS A 184 -10.65 10.58 24.37
CA LYS A 184 -11.84 10.37 25.19
C LYS A 184 -11.53 10.89 26.59
N SER A 185 -12.18 11.98 27.00
CA SER A 185 -12.15 12.48 28.37
C SER A 185 -12.80 11.46 29.32
N VAL A 186 -11.99 10.53 29.83
CA VAL A 186 -12.37 9.66 30.94
C VAL A 186 -12.31 10.53 32.19
N SER A 187 -13.47 11.10 32.58
CA SER A 187 -13.71 11.85 33.82
C SER A 187 -12.49 12.64 34.34
N GLY A 188 -12.18 13.75 33.68
CA GLY A 188 -10.91 14.46 33.82
C GLY A 188 -10.18 14.48 32.48
N ASP A 189 -9.24 15.41 32.30
CA ASP A 189 -8.52 15.67 31.04
C ASP A 189 -7.54 14.55 30.64
N THR A 190 -7.95 13.29 30.79
CA THR A 190 -7.16 12.12 30.46
C THR A 190 -7.19 11.90 28.95
N THR A 191 -6.03 11.95 28.31
CA THR A 191 -5.88 11.65 26.87
C THR A 191 -5.21 10.29 26.70
N ALA A 192 -5.76 9.44 25.84
CA ALA A 192 -5.16 8.15 25.51
C ALA A 192 -4.75 8.12 24.03
N THR A 193 -3.47 7.85 23.79
CA THR A 193 -2.94 7.63 22.44
C THR A 193 -2.63 6.16 22.26
N MET A 194 -3.07 5.59 21.16
CA MET A 194 -2.86 4.18 20.87
C MET A 194 -2.20 4.00 19.51
N THR A 195 -1.24 3.10 19.42
CA THR A 195 -0.56 2.82 18.16
C THR A 195 -0.37 1.33 18.03
N SER A 196 -0.79 0.76 16.91
CA SER A 196 -0.64 -0.66 16.63
C SER A 196 0.34 -0.89 15.49
N GLN A 197 1.14 -1.95 15.62
CA GLN A 197 1.98 -2.46 14.54
C GLN A 197 1.63 -3.93 14.35
N ILE A 198 0.99 -4.24 13.22
CA ILE A 198 0.46 -5.56 12.92
C ILE A 198 1.15 -6.12 11.68
N LYS A 199 1.70 -7.32 11.82
CA LYS A 199 2.23 -8.14 10.75
C LYS A 199 1.19 -9.16 10.33
N VAL A 200 0.88 -9.23 9.05
CA VAL A 200 0.01 -10.22 8.43
C VAL A 200 0.84 -11.16 7.57
N ALA A 201 0.96 -12.41 8.00
CA ALA A 201 1.63 -13.42 7.22
C ALA A 201 0.76 -13.90 6.05
N SER A 202 1.38 -14.55 5.08
CA SER A 202 0.71 -15.05 3.87
C SER A 202 -0.35 -16.12 4.12
N ASP A 203 -0.32 -16.77 5.28
CA ASP A 203 -1.27 -17.78 5.71
C ASP A 203 -2.53 -17.19 6.37
N GLY A 204 -2.68 -15.86 6.36
CA GLY A 204 -3.81 -15.18 6.98
C GLY A 204 -3.69 -15.03 8.51
N THR A 205 -2.51 -15.31 9.08
CA THR A 205 -2.27 -15.01 10.50
C THR A 205 -1.84 -13.56 10.69
N ALA A 206 -2.34 -12.93 11.76
CA ALA A 206 -1.99 -11.57 12.15
C ALA A 206 -1.32 -11.59 13.54
N SER A 207 -0.23 -10.86 13.70
CA SER A 207 0.47 -10.75 15.00
C SER A 207 1.16 -9.41 15.13
N GLY A 208 1.33 -8.92 16.35
CA GLY A 208 1.99 -7.64 16.54
C GLY A 208 1.82 -7.10 17.95
N SER A 209 1.80 -5.78 18.04
CA SER A 209 1.66 -5.08 19.32
C SER A 209 0.71 -3.90 19.23
N ILE A 210 0.00 -3.65 20.33
CA ILE A 210 -0.77 -2.44 20.58
C ILE A 210 -0.09 -1.69 21.72
N THR A 211 0.35 -0.46 21.46
CA THR A 211 0.91 0.44 22.47
C THR A 211 -0.17 1.42 22.90
N VAL A 212 -0.41 1.54 24.20
CA VAL A 212 -1.40 2.44 24.78
C VAL A 212 -0.70 3.37 25.76
N ALA A 213 -0.76 4.68 25.51
CA ALA A 213 -0.18 5.71 26.37
C ALA A 213 -1.28 6.61 26.92
N GLN A 214 -1.25 6.90 28.22
CA GLN A 214 -2.13 7.89 28.86
C GLN A 214 -1.33 9.16 29.18
N ASN A 215 -1.90 10.34 28.92
CA ASN A 215 -1.37 11.64 29.32
C ASN A 215 0.10 11.89 28.91
N GLY A 216 0.52 11.35 27.76
CA GLY A 216 1.92 11.44 27.31
C GLY A 216 2.93 10.62 28.12
N GLY A 217 2.46 9.74 29.01
CA GLY A 217 3.30 8.80 29.76
C GLY A 217 3.88 7.67 28.90
N SER A 218 4.72 6.84 29.52
CA SER A 218 5.30 5.65 28.87
C SER A 218 4.19 4.66 28.49
N GLY A 219 4.01 4.40 27.20
CA GLY A 219 2.94 3.52 26.75
C GLY A 219 3.14 2.06 27.16
N GLN A 220 2.08 1.41 27.62
CA GLN A 220 2.04 -0.03 27.83
C GLN A 220 1.96 -0.74 26.48
N VAL A 221 2.82 -1.74 26.28
CA VAL A 221 2.85 -2.55 25.05
C VAL A 221 2.15 -3.88 25.30
N LEU A 222 1.11 -4.15 24.53
CA LEU A 222 0.33 -5.38 24.55
C LEU A 222 0.69 -6.21 23.33
N THR A 223 1.07 -7.48 23.52
CA THR A 223 1.29 -8.41 22.39
C THR A 223 -0.03 -9.02 21.98
N VAL A 224 -0.32 -8.99 20.67
CA VAL A 224 -1.59 -9.48 20.12
C VAL A 224 -1.37 -10.45 18.97
N THR A 225 -2.28 -11.41 18.84
CA THR A 225 -2.31 -12.41 17.77
C THR A 225 -3.73 -12.64 17.29
N GLY A 226 -3.90 -13.06 16.05
CA GLY A 226 -5.20 -13.41 15.50
C GLY A 226 -5.13 -13.68 14.00
N THR A 227 -6.13 -13.23 13.28
CA THR A 227 -6.35 -13.57 11.88
C THR A 227 -6.57 -12.34 11.01
N ALA A 228 -6.27 -12.49 9.73
CA ALA A 228 -6.46 -11.48 8.71
C ALA A 228 -7.08 -12.12 7.47
N THR A 229 -8.03 -11.40 6.87
CA THR A 229 -8.60 -11.76 5.58
C THR A 229 -7.86 -10.97 4.51
N VAL A 230 -7.12 -11.69 3.66
CA VAL A 230 -6.45 -11.12 2.50
C VAL A 230 -7.18 -11.66 1.28
N SER A 231 -7.65 -10.78 0.41
CA SER A 231 -8.32 -11.15 -0.83
C SER A 231 -7.37 -11.93 -1.75
N ASP A 232 -7.93 -12.61 -2.76
CA ASP A 232 -7.13 -13.29 -3.79
C ASP A 232 -6.22 -12.32 -4.56
N SER A 233 -6.56 -11.03 -4.58
CA SER A 233 -5.70 -10.01 -5.18
C SER A 233 -4.48 -9.69 -4.29
N GLY A 234 -4.50 -10.04 -2.99
CA GLY A 234 -3.46 -9.72 -2.02
C GLY A 234 -3.75 -8.46 -1.22
N GLU A 235 -4.98 -7.95 -1.28
CA GLU A 235 -5.46 -6.80 -0.49
C GLU A 235 -5.97 -7.25 0.88
N LEU A 236 -5.49 -6.61 1.95
CA LEU A 236 -6.02 -6.83 3.28
C LEU A 236 -7.42 -6.22 3.38
N SER A 237 -8.44 -7.06 3.56
CA SER A 237 -9.83 -6.61 3.72
C SER A 237 -10.24 -6.47 5.17
N SER A 238 -9.73 -7.32 6.06
CA SER A 238 -10.04 -7.23 7.49
C SER A 238 -8.98 -7.92 8.34
N PHE A 239 -8.93 -7.58 9.63
CA PHE A 239 -8.15 -8.34 10.61
C PHE A 239 -8.76 -8.25 12.01
N ASN A 240 -8.53 -9.29 12.81
CA ASN A 240 -8.92 -9.34 14.21
C ASN A 240 -7.76 -9.93 15.02
N VAL A 241 -7.27 -9.16 15.98
CA VAL A 241 -6.16 -9.54 16.86
C VAL A 241 -6.55 -9.33 18.32
N ALA A 242 -6.07 -10.21 19.19
CA ALA A 242 -6.35 -10.15 20.62
C ALA A 242 -5.11 -10.48 21.45
N THR A 243 -5.07 -10.00 22.69
CA THR A 243 -4.13 -10.49 23.71
C THR A 243 -4.46 -11.95 24.07
N SER A 244 -3.50 -12.67 24.63
CA SER A 244 -3.67 -14.10 24.96
C SER A 244 -4.76 -14.39 26.00
N ASP A 245 -5.08 -13.40 26.83
CA ASP A 245 -6.16 -13.45 27.82
C ASP A 245 -7.53 -13.05 27.23
N GLY A 246 -7.58 -12.57 25.98
CA GLY A 246 -8.79 -12.13 25.31
C GLY A 246 -9.35 -10.79 25.80
N ASN A 247 -8.68 -10.13 26.77
CA ASN A 247 -9.17 -8.92 27.41
C ASN A 247 -9.02 -7.67 26.53
N ASN A 248 -8.07 -7.68 25.60
CA ASN A 248 -7.84 -6.58 24.68
C ASN A 248 -7.93 -7.08 23.24
N THR A 249 -8.81 -6.49 22.44
CA THR A 249 -9.09 -6.91 21.07
C THR A 249 -9.10 -5.70 20.13
N LEU A 250 -8.55 -5.89 18.94
CA LEU A 250 -8.60 -4.93 17.84
C LEU A 250 -9.16 -5.64 16.61
N ALA A 251 -10.36 -5.23 16.19
CA ALA A 251 -11.04 -5.72 15.01
C ALA A 251 -11.19 -4.59 13.98
N CYS A 252 -10.76 -4.81 12.76
CA CYS A 252 -10.82 -3.86 11.66
C CYS A 252 -11.45 -4.50 10.43
N LEU A 253 -12.43 -3.82 9.84
CA LEU A 253 -13.24 -4.24 8.69
C LEU A 253 -13.15 -3.23 7.54
#